data_AF-A0A512NP71-F1
#
_entry.id   AF-A0A512NP71-F1
#
_cell.length_a   1.000
_cell.length_b   1.000
_cell.length_c   1.000
_cell.angle_alpha   90.00
_cell.angle_beta   90.00
_cell.angle_gamma   90.00
#
_symmetry.space_group_name_H-M   'P 1'
#
loop_
_entity.id
_entity.type
_entity.pdbx_description
1 polymer ?
#
loop_
_entity_poly.entity_id
_entity_poly.type
_entity_poly.pdbx_seq_one_letter_code
_entity_poly.pdbx_strand_id
1 'polypeptide(L)'
;MLRSIYGALAGLAVLVASGTAMAKEGSGGMPQLDYHSFAPQLVWLAIAFLALYFVMSRLAVPAISDTIDRRQAKIQGDLDAAEKANEDTRSLVAAYEKRLADTREEARKHMRERGEADSAAAAARLQVLHDKLAAQIGEAEKRIAAQRDDVMAGLENMAKDIGQDVYAKLAGQPADQAALAAKIAVAKGGR
;
A
#
# COMPACT_ATOMS: atom_id res chain seq x y z
N MET A 1 31.48 -24.40 30.20
CA MET A 1 31.54 -25.11 31.50
C MET A 1 31.15 -26.60 31.42
N LEU A 2 30.48 -27.08 30.36
CA LEU A 2 30.08 -28.50 30.19
C LEU A 2 31.24 -29.50 29.94
N ARG A 3 32.47 -29.06 29.65
CA ARG A 3 33.64 -29.96 29.53
C ARG A 3 34.22 -30.39 30.88
N SER A 4 33.88 -29.70 31.97
CA SER A 4 34.44 -29.99 33.30
C SER A 4 33.77 -31.15 34.01
N ILE A 5 32.52 -31.47 33.67
CA ILE A 5 31.73 -32.52 34.35
C ILE A 5 31.98 -33.89 33.69
N TYR A 6 32.14 -33.93 32.37
CA TYR A 6 32.57 -35.15 31.66
C TYR A 6 34.03 -35.53 31.97
N GLY A 7 34.89 -34.57 32.30
CA GLY A 7 36.26 -34.83 32.76
C GLY A 7 36.36 -35.50 34.13
N ALA A 8 35.35 -35.31 34.99
CA ALA A 8 35.31 -35.94 36.32
C ALA A 8 34.82 -37.40 36.28
N LEU A 9 34.11 -37.81 35.21
CA LEU A 9 33.64 -39.19 35.00
C LEU A 9 34.65 -40.08 34.25
N ALA A 10 35.66 -39.49 33.59
CA ALA A 10 36.71 -40.23 32.89
C ALA A 10 37.96 -40.52 33.77
N GLY A 11 37.99 -40.03 35.01
CA GLY A 11 39.17 -40.03 35.88
C GLY A 11 39.18 -41.03 37.04
N LEU A 12 38.41 -42.11 36.98
CA LEU A 12 38.45 -43.15 38.02
C LEU A 12 38.58 -44.57 37.47
N ALA A 13 39.51 -44.76 36.54
CA ALA A 13 40.19 -46.05 36.39
C ALA A 13 41.36 -46.10 37.39
N VAL A 14 41.04 -46.09 38.70
CA VAL A 14 42.05 -46.37 39.72
C VAL A 14 42.05 -47.88 39.96
N LEU A 15 43.11 -48.48 39.43
CA LEU A 15 43.63 -49.80 39.72
C LEU A 15 43.56 -50.09 41.23
N VAL A 16 42.76 -51.08 41.63
CA VAL A 16 43.01 -51.82 42.88
C VAL A 16 43.12 -53.29 42.51
N ALA A 17 44.28 -53.63 41.97
CA ALA A 17 44.83 -54.98 42.00
C ALA A 17 45.91 -55.00 43.10
N SER A 18 45.49 -54.99 44.36
CA SER A 18 46.35 -55.39 45.48
C SER A 18 45.70 -56.57 46.19
N GLY A 19 45.81 -57.74 45.58
CA GLY A 19 45.68 -59.00 46.29
C GLY A 19 46.96 -59.26 47.07
N THR A 20 47.06 -58.79 48.31
CA THR A 20 48.05 -59.34 49.26
C THR A 20 47.56 -60.72 49.67
N ALA A 21 48.05 -61.74 49.00
CA ALA A 21 47.86 -63.13 49.38
C ALA A 21 48.64 -63.42 50.68
N MET A 22 47.97 -63.28 51.82
CA MET A 22 48.41 -63.93 53.06
C MET A 22 47.84 -65.35 53.05
N ALA A 23 48.69 -66.31 52.68
CA ALA A 23 48.37 -67.72 52.77
C ALA A 23 48.36 -68.16 54.24
N LYS A 24 47.21 -68.65 54.72
CA LYS A 24 47.14 -69.47 55.93
C LYS A 24 46.42 -70.77 55.59
N GLU A 25 47.11 -71.87 55.85
CA GLU A 25 46.71 -73.26 55.61
C GLU A 25 45.37 -73.65 56.25
N GLY A 26 44.55 -74.36 55.48
CA GLY A 26 43.38 -75.07 55.96
C GLY A 26 42.50 -75.67 54.85
N SER A 27 42.75 -76.94 54.51
CA SER A 27 41.79 -77.94 54.00
C SER A 27 41.02 -77.67 52.69
N GLY A 28 41.53 -78.24 51.59
CA GLY A 28 40.73 -79.09 50.68
C GLY A 28 39.55 -78.45 49.93
N GLY A 29 39.83 -77.63 48.92
CA GLY A 29 38.89 -77.17 47.90
C GLY A 29 39.63 -76.30 46.89
N MET A 30 39.16 -76.20 45.64
CA MET A 30 39.73 -75.20 44.71
C MET A 30 39.69 -73.83 45.41
N PRO A 31 40.84 -73.16 45.64
CA PRO A 31 40.92 -71.95 46.49
C PRO A 31 40.09 -70.76 45.98
N GLN A 32 39.45 -70.91 44.81
CA GLN A 32 38.61 -69.93 44.13
C GLN A 32 37.11 -70.07 44.48
N LEU A 33 36.69 -71.19 45.09
CA LEU A 33 35.30 -71.49 45.45
C LEU A 33 35.07 -71.58 46.97
N ASP A 34 35.97 -71.00 47.76
CA ASP A 34 35.84 -70.99 49.21
C ASP A 34 34.81 -69.92 49.66
N TYR A 35 33.62 -70.39 50.06
CA TYR A 35 32.44 -69.55 50.39
C TYR A 35 32.72 -68.50 51.48
N HIS A 36 33.67 -68.75 52.38
CA HIS A 36 34.03 -67.80 53.44
C HIS A 36 34.70 -66.52 52.91
N SER A 37 35.32 -66.56 51.73
CA SER A 37 35.95 -65.39 51.10
C SER A 37 34.96 -64.46 50.39
N PHE A 38 33.76 -64.93 50.05
CA PHE A 38 32.75 -64.15 49.31
C PHE A 38 31.98 -63.17 50.18
N ALA A 39 31.78 -63.45 51.47
CA ALA A 39 30.98 -62.58 52.33
C ALA A 39 31.56 -61.15 52.48
N PRO A 40 32.87 -60.96 52.76
CA PRO A 40 33.46 -59.62 52.77
C PRO A 40 33.38 -58.90 51.41
N GLN A 41 33.55 -59.64 50.31
CA GLN A 41 33.49 -59.08 48.96
C GLN A 41 32.07 -58.63 48.58
N LEU A 42 31.04 -59.38 48.98
CA LEU A 42 29.64 -58.99 48.79
C LEU A 42 29.25 -57.76 49.63
N VAL A 43 29.77 -57.64 50.86
CA VAL A 43 29.55 -56.45 51.69
C VAL A 43 30.18 -55.21 51.04
N TRP A 44 31.42 -55.30 50.55
CA TRP A 44 32.07 -54.19 49.87
C TRP A 44 31.40 -53.85 48.53
N LEU A 45 30.98 -54.87 47.78
CA LEU A 45 30.19 -54.70 46.55
C LEU A 45 28.89 -53.94 46.84
N ALA A 46 28.17 -54.31 47.92
CA ALA A 46 26.95 -53.63 48.32
C ALA A 46 27.21 -52.16 48.70
N ILE A 47 28.27 -51.87 49.44
CA ILE A 47 28.67 -50.50 49.80
C ILE A 47 28.99 -49.68 48.53
N ALA A 48 29.81 -50.22 47.63
CA ALA A 48 30.16 -49.55 46.37
C ALA A 48 28.94 -49.35 45.46
N PHE A 49 28.06 -50.35 45.37
CA PHE A 49 26.83 -50.27 44.60
C PHE A 49 25.87 -49.22 45.16
N LEU A 50 25.69 -49.16 46.48
CA LEU A 50 24.86 -48.14 47.13
C LEU A 50 25.46 -46.74 46.96
N ALA A 51 26.77 -46.59 47.09
CA ALA A 51 27.45 -45.32 46.84
C ALA A 51 27.25 -44.86 45.39
N LEU A 52 27.44 -45.74 44.41
CA LEU A 52 27.19 -45.44 43.00
C LEU A 52 25.72 -45.11 42.73
N TYR A 53 24.79 -45.87 43.31
CA TYR A 53 23.36 -45.64 43.19
C TYR A 53 22.98 -44.25 43.70
N PHE A 54 23.52 -43.84 44.85
CA PHE A 54 23.24 -42.53 45.43
C PHE A 54 23.76 -41.39 44.54
N VAL A 55 24.97 -41.54 43.99
CA VAL A 55 25.53 -40.58 43.02
C VAL A 55 24.67 -40.50 41.76
N MET A 56 24.28 -41.64 41.20
CA MET A 56 23.44 -41.70 40.00
C MET A 56 22.07 -41.09 40.23
N SER A 57 21.42 -41.44 41.33
CA SER A 57 20.10 -40.92 41.70
C SER A 57 20.13 -39.41 41.93
N ARG A 58 21.19 -38.88 42.55
CA ARG A 58 21.20 -37.49 42.98
C ARG A 58 21.86 -36.51 42.01
N LEU A 59 22.73 -36.98 41.12
CA LEU A 59 23.46 -36.12 40.16
C LEU A 59 23.08 -36.42 38.72
N ALA A 60 23.15 -37.68 38.28
CA ALA A 60 23.02 -38.00 36.86
C ALA A 60 21.57 -37.92 36.36
N VAL A 61 20.62 -38.52 37.08
CA VAL A 61 19.19 -38.44 36.73
C VAL A 61 18.67 -37.00 36.70
N PRO A 62 18.89 -36.15 37.74
CA PRO A 62 18.37 -34.78 37.71
C PRO A 62 19.03 -33.91 36.64
N ALA A 63 20.30 -34.13 36.30
CA ALA A 63 20.97 -33.37 35.24
C ALA A 63 20.35 -33.63 33.85
N ILE A 64 19.92 -34.87 33.59
CA ILE A 64 19.23 -35.24 32.35
C ILE A 64 17.83 -34.64 32.32
N SER A 65 17.09 -34.73 33.44
CA SER A 65 15.75 -34.13 33.56
C SER A 65 15.79 -32.62 33.29
N ASP A 66 16.69 -31.88 33.93
CA ASP A 66 16.81 -30.43 33.74
C ASP A 66 17.10 -30.06 32.27
N THR A 67 17.87 -30.89 31.55
CA THR A 67 18.12 -30.67 30.13
C THR A 67 16.86 -30.89 29.28
N ILE A 68 16.08 -31.92 29.57
CA ILE A 68 14.82 -32.20 28.88
C ILE A 68 13.82 -31.08 29.15
N ASP A 69 13.66 -30.68 30.41
CA ASP A 69 12.74 -29.62 30.84
C ASP A 69 13.11 -28.28 30.18
N ARG A 70 14.40 -27.93 30.14
CA ARG A 70 14.87 -26.71 29.43
C ARG A 70 14.57 -26.75 27.94
N ARG A 71 14.75 -27.90 27.29
CA ARG A 71 14.43 -28.04 25.86
C ARG A 71 12.94 -27.91 25.63
N GLN A 72 12.12 -28.56 26.46
CA GLN A 72 10.67 -28.49 26.35
C GLN A 72 10.15 -27.08 26.61
N ALA A 73 10.66 -26.39 27.64
CA ALA A 73 10.33 -25.00 27.93
C ALA A 73 10.73 -24.07 26.78
N LYS A 74 11.90 -24.28 26.17
CA LYS A 74 12.33 -23.51 25.00
C LYS A 74 11.42 -23.75 23.80
N ILE A 75 11.10 -25.01 23.50
CA ILE A 75 10.20 -25.36 22.38
C ILE A 75 8.83 -24.74 22.59
N GLN A 76 8.26 -24.85 23.80
CA GLN A 76 6.97 -24.25 24.11
C GLN A 76 7.03 -22.72 23.96
N GLY A 77 8.07 -22.07 24.50
CA GLY A 77 8.25 -20.62 24.34
C GLY A 77 8.41 -20.18 22.89
N ASP A 78 9.13 -20.95 22.08
CA ASP A 78 9.30 -20.69 20.64
C ASP A 78 7.96 -20.87 19.89
N LEU A 79 7.14 -21.87 20.26
CA LEU A 79 5.80 -22.10 19.69
C LEU A 79 4.83 -20.97 20.06
N ASP A 80 4.77 -20.58 21.34
CA ASP A 80 3.90 -19.51 21.82
C ASP A 80 4.27 -18.17 21.15
N ALA A 81 5.57 -17.89 21.01
CA ALA A 81 6.06 -16.70 20.31
C ALA A 81 5.70 -16.72 18.82
N ALA A 82 5.79 -17.89 18.17
CA ALA A 82 5.40 -18.05 16.77
C ALA A 82 3.88 -17.91 16.56
N GLU A 83 3.06 -18.44 17.48
CA GLU A 83 1.61 -18.28 17.45
C GLU A 83 1.22 -16.81 17.60
N LYS A 84 1.79 -16.12 18.59
CA LYS A 84 1.57 -14.68 18.79
C LYS A 84 2.00 -13.85 17.58
N ALA A 85 3.18 -14.14 17.01
CA ALA A 85 3.64 -13.45 15.81
C ALA A 85 2.72 -13.70 14.59
N ASN A 86 2.16 -14.91 14.47
CA ASN A 86 1.18 -15.23 13.44
C ASN A 86 -0.15 -14.48 13.66
N GLU A 87 -0.65 -14.40 14.89
CA GLU A 87 -1.85 -13.63 15.23
C GLU A 87 -1.66 -12.14 14.95
N ASP A 88 -0.54 -11.56 15.39
CA ASP A 88 -0.18 -10.17 15.13
C ASP A 88 -0.13 -9.92 13.62
N THR A 89 0.53 -10.79 12.86
CA THR A 89 0.62 -10.69 11.39
C THR A 89 -0.77 -10.76 10.75
N ARG A 90 -1.63 -11.69 11.15
CA ARG A 90 -3.01 -11.79 10.64
C ARG A 90 -3.81 -10.52 10.91
N SER A 91 -3.67 -9.96 12.12
CA SER A 91 -4.34 -8.70 12.48
C SER A 91 -3.83 -7.52 11.63
N LEU A 92 -2.52 -7.45 11.37
CA LEU A 92 -1.91 -6.43 10.53
C LEU A 92 -2.33 -6.55 9.07
N VAL A 93 -2.41 -7.77 8.53
CA VAL A 93 -2.91 -8.02 7.18
C VAL A 93 -4.35 -7.57 7.06
N ALA A 94 -5.23 -7.95 8.00
CA ALA A 94 -6.62 -7.52 7.99
C ALA A 94 -6.77 -5.99 8.08
N ALA A 95 -5.97 -5.33 8.95
CA ALA A 95 -5.96 -3.88 9.07
C ALA A 95 -5.44 -3.19 7.79
N TYR A 96 -4.42 -3.77 7.15
CA TYR A 96 -3.85 -3.28 5.89
C TYR A 96 -4.85 -3.40 4.74
N GLU A 97 -5.49 -4.56 4.59
CA GLU A 97 -6.53 -4.79 3.58
C GLU A 97 -7.70 -3.83 3.76
N LYS A 98 -8.15 -3.62 5.00
CA LYS A 98 -9.18 -2.62 5.33
C LYS A 98 -8.75 -1.22 4.91
N ARG A 99 -7.55 -0.77 5.29
CA ARG A 99 -7.02 0.55 4.90
C ARG A 99 -6.96 0.71 3.38
N LEU A 100 -6.59 -0.35 2.65
CA LEU A 100 -6.54 -0.34 1.20
C LEU A 100 -7.93 -0.24 0.57
N ALA A 101 -8.92 -0.92 1.15
CA ALA A 101 -10.31 -0.81 0.74
C ALA A 101 -10.87 0.60 0.99
N ASP A 102 -10.69 1.12 2.20
CA ASP A 102 -11.13 2.46 2.61
C ASP A 102 -10.50 3.54 1.70
N THR A 103 -9.18 3.47 1.46
CA THR A 103 -8.48 4.42 0.57
C THR A 103 -9.01 4.36 -0.86
N ARG A 104 -9.31 3.16 -1.37
CA ARG A 104 -9.89 3.00 -2.72
C ARG A 104 -11.30 3.58 -2.79
N GLU A 105 -12.09 3.43 -1.74
CA GLU A 105 -13.43 4.00 -1.67
C GLU A 105 -13.37 5.54 -1.60
N GLU A 106 -12.51 6.09 -0.74
CA GLU A 106 -12.26 7.53 -0.62
C GLU A 106 -11.77 8.13 -1.95
N ALA A 107 -10.81 7.48 -2.63
CA ALA A 107 -10.34 7.93 -3.94
C ALA A 107 -11.47 7.95 -4.97
N ARG A 108 -12.30 6.90 -5.03
CA ARG A 108 -13.46 6.84 -5.93
C ARG A 108 -14.50 7.92 -5.59
N LYS A 109 -14.74 8.17 -4.31
CA LYS A 109 -15.64 9.22 -3.83
C LYS A 109 -15.12 10.60 -4.26
N HIS A 110 -13.86 10.90 -3.99
CA HIS A 110 -13.24 12.16 -4.40
C HIS A 110 -13.23 12.34 -5.92
N MET A 111 -12.97 11.29 -6.70
CA MET A 111 -13.06 11.36 -8.16
C MET A 111 -14.47 11.72 -8.64
N ARG A 112 -15.50 11.12 -8.05
CA ARG A 112 -16.90 11.44 -8.40
C ARG A 112 -17.25 12.88 -8.02
N GLU A 113 -16.98 13.27 -6.78
CA GLU A 113 -17.25 14.63 -6.28
C GLU A 113 -16.54 15.71 -7.11
N ARG A 114 -15.27 15.50 -7.45
CA ARG A 114 -14.52 16.41 -8.31
C ARG A 114 -15.05 16.42 -9.74
N GLY A 115 -15.36 15.25 -10.31
CA GLY A 115 -15.93 15.17 -11.65
C GLY A 115 -17.28 15.88 -11.77
N GLU A 116 -18.16 15.70 -10.79
CA GLU A 116 -19.45 16.40 -10.70
C GLU A 116 -19.25 17.92 -10.56
N ALA A 117 -18.36 18.35 -9.66
CA ALA A 117 -18.07 19.78 -9.47
C ALA A 117 -17.47 20.43 -10.73
N ASP A 118 -16.52 19.75 -11.38
CA ASP A 118 -15.85 20.25 -12.58
C ASP A 118 -16.81 20.29 -13.77
N SER A 119 -17.67 19.28 -13.94
CA SER A 119 -18.69 19.27 -14.99
C SER A 119 -19.72 20.38 -14.79
N ALA A 120 -20.19 20.60 -13.56
CA ALA A 120 -21.10 21.69 -13.23
C ALA A 120 -20.45 23.07 -13.48
N ALA A 121 -19.19 23.24 -13.08
CA ALA A 121 -18.45 24.47 -13.34
C ALA A 121 -18.21 24.71 -14.84
N ALA A 122 -17.92 23.65 -15.61
CA ALA A 122 -17.77 23.72 -17.06
C ALA A 122 -19.09 24.09 -17.74
N ALA A 123 -20.20 23.48 -17.35
CA ALA A 123 -21.53 23.82 -17.86
C ALA A 123 -21.91 25.27 -17.58
N ALA A 124 -21.66 25.76 -16.36
CA ALA A 124 -21.89 27.15 -16.00
C ALA A 124 -21.04 28.13 -16.84
N ARG A 125 -19.75 27.83 -17.04
CA ARG A 125 -18.86 28.63 -17.90
C ARG A 125 -19.31 28.62 -19.35
N LEU A 126 -19.71 27.46 -19.88
CA LEU A 126 -20.25 27.36 -21.23
C LEU A 126 -21.52 28.19 -21.39
N GLN A 127 -22.43 28.15 -20.42
CA GLN A 127 -23.65 28.97 -20.48
C GLN A 127 -23.32 30.46 -20.53
N VAL A 128 -22.44 30.95 -19.65
CA VAL A 128 -22.01 32.36 -19.65
C VAL A 128 -21.34 32.74 -20.97
N LEU A 129 -20.51 31.86 -21.54
CA LEU A 129 -19.89 32.09 -22.85
C LEU A 129 -20.94 32.13 -23.96
N HIS A 130 -21.91 31.20 -23.96
CA HIS A 130 -23.00 31.19 -24.92
C HIS A 130 -23.82 32.48 -24.87
N ASP A 131 -24.19 32.94 -23.67
CA ASP A 131 -24.96 34.17 -23.49
C ASP A 131 -24.16 35.39 -23.99
N LYS A 132 -22.86 35.44 -23.70
CA LYS A 132 -21.96 36.50 -24.19
C LYS A 132 -21.82 36.49 -25.70
N LEU A 133 -21.65 35.31 -26.31
CA LEU A 133 -21.56 35.18 -27.76
C LEU A 133 -22.87 35.58 -28.43
N ALA A 134 -24.02 35.16 -27.88
CA ALA A 134 -25.33 35.53 -28.39
C ALA A 134 -25.53 37.06 -28.35
N ALA A 135 -25.13 37.73 -27.26
CA ALA A 135 -25.16 39.19 -27.17
C ALA A 135 -24.25 39.86 -28.22
N GLN A 136 -23.01 39.37 -28.39
CA GLN A 136 -22.08 39.90 -29.39
C GLN A 136 -22.57 39.72 -30.83
N ILE A 137 -23.19 38.57 -31.13
CA ILE A 137 -23.81 38.31 -32.44
C ILE A 137 -24.95 39.30 -32.68
N GLY A 138 -25.86 39.47 -31.70
CA GLY A 138 -26.96 40.42 -31.82
C GLY A 138 -26.50 41.88 -31.99
N GLU A 139 -25.42 42.29 -31.31
CA GLU A 139 -24.81 43.61 -31.51
C GLU A 139 -24.16 43.76 -32.89
N ALA A 140 -23.48 42.71 -33.37
CA ALA A 140 -22.87 42.70 -34.70
C ALA A 140 -23.95 42.76 -35.80
N GLU A 141 -25.04 42.02 -35.66
CA GLU A 141 -26.18 42.05 -36.59
C GLU A 141 -26.80 43.46 -36.66
N LYS A 142 -27.02 44.12 -35.51
CA LYS A 142 -27.52 45.50 -35.47
C LYS A 142 -26.58 46.48 -36.16
N ARG A 143 -25.26 46.35 -35.92
CA ARG A 143 -24.25 47.17 -36.59
C ARG A 143 -24.23 46.95 -38.10
N ILE A 144 -24.31 45.71 -38.56
CA ILE A 144 -24.36 45.36 -39.98
C ILE A 144 -25.62 45.94 -40.63
N ALA A 145 -26.77 45.86 -39.95
CA ALA A 145 -28.03 46.43 -40.43
C ALA A 145 -27.93 47.96 -40.56
N ALA A 146 -27.40 48.65 -39.55
CA ALA A 146 -27.18 50.10 -39.59
C ALA A 146 -26.22 50.51 -40.72
N GLN A 147 -25.08 49.82 -40.86
CA GLN A 147 -24.13 50.07 -41.94
C GLN A 147 -24.75 49.82 -43.32
N ARG A 148 -25.59 48.79 -43.47
CA ARG A 148 -26.33 48.54 -44.70
C ARG A 148 -27.26 49.70 -45.02
N ASP A 149 -28.03 50.17 -44.05
CA ASP A 149 -28.98 51.27 -44.25
C ASP A 149 -28.24 52.58 -44.60
N ASP A 150 -27.12 52.87 -43.94
CA ASP A 150 -26.25 54.02 -44.24
C ASP A 150 -25.68 53.94 -45.67
N VAL A 151 -25.18 52.77 -46.08
CA VAL A 151 -24.65 52.57 -47.44
C VAL A 151 -25.76 52.70 -48.48
N MET A 152 -26.95 52.17 -48.23
CA MET A 152 -28.09 52.31 -49.13
C MET A 152 -28.52 53.77 -49.27
N ALA A 153 -28.58 54.53 -48.18
CA ALA A 153 -28.85 55.97 -48.21
C ALA A 153 -27.76 56.75 -48.99
N GLY A 154 -26.49 56.40 -48.79
CA GLY A 154 -25.36 56.97 -49.52
C GLY A 154 -25.43 56.67 -51.03
N LEU A 155 -25.79 55.43 -51.39
CA LEU A 155 -25.96 55.01 -52.79
C LEU A 155 -27.11 55.77 -53.47
N GLU A 156 -28.21 56.03 -52.77
CA GLU A 156 -29.31 56.85 -53.31
C GLU A 156 -28.88 58.28 -53.61
N ASN A 157 -28.09 58.90 -52.74
CA ASN A 157 -27.55 60.24 -52.98
C ASN A 157 -26.56 60.24 -54.14
N MET A 158 -25.64 59.28 -54.19
CA MET A 158 -24.68 59.14 -55.28
C MET A 158 -25.39 58.89 -56.63
N ALA A 159 -26.46 58.09 -56.65
CA ALA A 159 -27.26 57.87 -57.85
C ALA A 159 -27.99 59.14 -58.32
N LYS A 160 -28.49 59.97 -57.38
CA LYS A 160 -29.06 61.29 -57.72
C LYS A 160 -28.02 62.22 -58.32
N ASP A 161 -26.83 62.29 -57.72
CA ASP A 161 -25.75 63.16 -58.18
C ASP A 161 -25.27 62.75 -59.57
N ILE A 162 -25.05 61.45 -59.81
CA ILE A 162 -24.70 60.92 -61.14
C ILE A 162 -25.82 61.20 -62.14
N GLY A 163 -27.09 60.99 -61.76
CA GLY A 163 -28.23 61.27 -62.62
C GLY A 163 -28.36 62.75 -63.01
N GLN A 164 -28.09 63.66 -62.08
CA GLN A 164 -28.04 65.10 -62.34
C GLN A 164 -26.89 65.47 -63.28
N ASP A 165 -25.70 64.91 -63.07
CA ASP A 165 -24.52 65.18 -63.89
C ASP A 165 -24.70 64.67 -65.32
N VAL A 166 -25.30 63.49 -65.49
CA VAL A 166 -25.69 62.94 -66.81
C VAL A 166 -26.77 63.81 -67.47
N TYR A 167 -27.79 64.26 -66.74
CA TYR A 167 -28.83 65.14 -67.28
C TYR A 167 -28.27 66.49 -67.74
N ALA A 168 -27.40 67.11 -66.93
CA ALA A 168 -26.77 68.39 -67.26
C ALA A 168 -25.93 68.30 -68.54
N LYS A 169 -25.19 67.19 -68.72
CA LYS A 169 -24.42 66.91 -69.93
C LYS A 169 -25.29 66.69 -71.17
N LEU A 170 -26.49 66.12 -71.03
CA LEU A 170 -27.38 65.82 -72.16
C LEU A 170 -28.29 67.00 -72.54
N ALA A 171 -28.84 67.72 -71.56
CA ALA A 171 -29.80 68.81 -71.77
C ALA A 171 -29.13 70.19 -71.95
N GLY A 172 -27.84 70.33 -71.63
CA GLY A 172 -27.09 71.59 -71.78
C GLY A 172 -27.51 72.70 -70.80
N GLN A 173 -28.33 72.38 -69.79
CA GLN A 173 -28.79 73.28 -68.74
C GLN A 173 -28.78 72.56 -67.38
N PRO A 174 -28.60 73.27 -66.25
CA PRO A 174 -28.64 72.66 -64.92
C PRO A 174 -30.03 72.10 -64.62
N ALA A 175 -30.09 70.91 -64.03
CA ALA A 175 -31.35 70.29 -63.62
C ALA A 175 -32.03 71.11 -62.50
N ASP A 176 -33.32 71.44 -62.65
CA ASP A 176 -34.11 72.03 -61.56
C ASP A 176 -34.31 70.99 -60.45
N GLN A 177 -33.65 71.20 -59.31
CA GLN A 177 -33.62 70.27 -58.19
C GLN A 177 -35.01 70.01 -57.59
N ALA A 178 -35.91 71.00 -57.64
CA ALA A 178 -37.26 70.85 -57.08
C ALA A 178 -38.14 69.94 -57.94
N ALA A 179 -38.10 70.11 -59.26
CA ALA A 179 -38.85 69.28 -60.21
C ALA A 179 -38.31 67.83 -60.27
N LEU A 180 -36.98 67.66 -60.15
CA LEU A 180 -36.34 66.35 -60.18
C LEU A 180 -36.66 65.52 -58.92
N ALA A 181 -36.61 66.15 -57.73
CA ALA A 181 -36.97 65.49 -56.48
C ALA A 181 -38.44 65.01 -56.48
N ALA A 182 -39.35 65.81 -57.03
CA ALA A 182 -40.77 65.43 -57.17
C ALA A 182 -40.95 64.22 -58.12
N LYS A 183 -40.24 64.19 -59.25
CA LYS A 183 -40.32 63.06 -60.22
C LYS A 183 -39.71 61.77 -59.66
N ILE A 184 -38.61 61.87 -58.91
CA ILE A 184 -37.97 60.71 -58.26
C ILE A 184 -38.87 60.14 -57.15
N ALA A 185 -39.54 60.99 -56.37
CA ALA A 185 -40.49 60.54 -55.34
C ALA A 185 -41.69 59.78 -55.94
N VAL A 186 -42.23 60.25 -57.06
CA VAL A 186 -43.32 59.58 -57.79
C VAL A 186 -42.86 58.22 -58.37
N ALA A 187 -41.62 58.13 -58.88
CA ALA A 187 -41.07 56.87 -59.37
C ALA A 187 -40.79 55.85 -58.26
N LYS A 188 -40.42 56.31 -57.05
CA LYS A 188 -40.19 55.45 -55.87
C LYS A 188 -41.48 54.90 -55.25
N GLY A 189 -42.60 55.64 -55.32
CA GLY A 189 -43.90 55.24 -54.76
C GLY A 189 -44.79 54.40 -55.71
N GLY A 190 -44.30 54.07 -56.91
CA GLY A 190 -45.05 53.36 -57.95
C GLY A 190 -44.86 51.83 -58.00
N ARG A 191 -44.32 51.21 -56.95
CA ARG A 191 -44.28 49.75 -56.78
C ARG A 191 -44.89 49.35 -55.45
#